data_AF-A0A7C7C9S8-F1
#
_entry.id   AF-A0A7C7C9S8-F1
#
_cell.length_a   1.000
_cell.length_b   1.000
_cell.length_c   1.000
_cell.angle_alpha   90.00
_cell.angle_beta   90.00
_cell.angle_gamma   90.00
#
_symmetry.space_group_name_H-M   'P 1'
#
loop_
_entity.id
_entity.type
_entity.pdbx_description
1 polymer ?
#
loop_
_entity_poly.entity_id
_entity_poly.type
_entity_poly.pdbx_seq_one_letter_code
_entity_poly.pdbx_strand_id
1 'polypeptide(L)'
;RLLVLPDNTLLMTTGDTGDGGSSSQNPNSLNGKVLRINLDGSVPSDNPTPGSYVYSFGHRNPQGLCTGQGGLVYSSEHGQSTNDELNILQPNRNFGWPNVEGMCNTSSENTYCNSNNVAEPIFTWTPCVAVNGMEYYNHPAIPEWQNSILLSVLGGLGAQYERLSVMHLNANGTAVLSEDQYFSNFNQRVRDVCVNPVTGAVYMALNGGSYPGSGPNEIKEFRNLAYVPPVAVAGCTYPGATNYDAAATSDDGTCIFSGCLDSTALNYIAWANTDSGNCVYPPICTEDVNSDGAVTVADLLLILGAFGQLCI
;
A
#
# COMPACT_ATOMS: atom_id res chain seq x y z
N ARG A 1 -4.27 2.57 -3.58
CA ARG A 1 -2.90 2.58 -3.01
C ARG A 1 -2.67 1.29 -2.25
N LEU A 2 -1.44 0.81 -2.18
CA LEU A 2 -1.05 -0.37 -1.40
C LEU A 2 0.01 0.04 -0.37
N LEU A 3 -0.05 -0.53 0.83
CA LEU A 3 0.94 -0.34 1.90
C LEU A 3 1.15 -1.66 2.65
N VAL A 4 2.38 -2.17 2.67
CA VAL A 4 2.74 -3.34 3.49
C VAL A 4 2.95 -2.87 4.93
N LEU A 5 2.39 -3.63 5.88
CA LEU A 5 2.51 -3.38 7.31
C LEU A 5 3.56 -4.30 7.96
N PRO A 6 4.11 -3.93 9.13
CA PRO A 6 5.11 -4.75 9.84
C PRO A 6 4.63 -6.16 10.26
N ASP A 7 3.32 -6.38 10.27
CA ASP A 7 2.69 -7.68 10.58
C ASP A 7 2.59 -8.61 9.36
N ASN A 8 3.24 -8.27 8.24
CA ASN A 8 3.15 -8.98 6.96
C ASN A 8 1.71 -9.05 6.41
N THR A 9 0.96 -7.97 6.58
CA THR A 9 -0.29 -7.74 5.85
C THR A 9 -0.17 -6.54 4.92
N LEU A 10 -1.13 -6.40 4.02
CA LEU A 10 -1.22 -5.36 3.02
C LEU A 10 -2.50 -4.55 3.23
N LEU A 11 -2.37 -3.24 3.38
CA LEU A 11 -3.49 -2.32 3.26
C LEU A 11 -3.71 -1.94 1.80
N MET A 12 -4.97 -1.90 1.38
CA MET A 12 -5.38 -1.51 0.03
C MET A 12 -6.53 -0.50 0.09
N THR A 13 -6.35 0.67 -0.52
CA THR A 13 -7.42 1.67 -0.64
C THR A 13 -8.30 1.41 -1.86
N THR A 14 -9.62 1.54 -1.69
CA THR A 14 -10.61 1.44 -2.76
C THR A 14 -11.54 2.66 -2.73
N GLY A 15 -11.77 3.27 -3.90
CA GLY A 15 -12.73 4.36 -4.03
C GLY A 15 -14.18 3.86 -4.10
N ASP A 16 -15.14 4.77 -4.01
CA ASP A 16 -16.58 4.52 -4.11
C ASP A 16 -17.07 4.33 -5.55
N THR A 17 -16.16 4.35 -6.52
CA THR A 17 -16.44 4.22 -7.97
C THR A 17 -17.35 5.31 -8.56
N GLY A 18 -17.57 6.41 -7.84
CA GLY A 18 -18.48 7.48 -8.25
C GLY A 18 -19.96 7.15 -8.03
N ASP A 19 -20.28 6.20 -7.16
CA ASP A 19 -21.66 5.79 -6.86
C ASP A 19 -22.37 6.66 -5.80
N GLY A 20 -21.80 7.84 -5.50
CA GLY A 20 -22.29 8.78 -4.49
C GLY A 20 -22.09 8.32 -3.05
N GLY A 21 -21.15 7.39 -2.80
CA GLY A 21 -20.86 6.81 -1.48
C GLY A 21 -21.82 5.71 -1.05
N SER A 22 -22.68 5.23 -1.95
CA SER A 22 -23.62 4.15 -1.64
C SER A 22 -22.91 2.84 -1.29
N SER A 23 -21.75 2.57 -1.91
CA SER A 23 -20.89 1.45 -1.51
C SER A 23 -20.13 1.68 -0.21
N SER A 24 -19.77 2.93 0.11
CA SER A 24 -18.86 3.27 1.21
C SER A 24 -19.38 2.85 2.58
N GLN A 25 -20.70 2.92 2.80
CA GLN A 25 -21.37 2.47 4.02
C GLN A 25 -21.93 1.03 3.93
N ASN A 26 -21.93 0.42 2.73
CA ASN A 26 -22.45 -0.93 2.53
C ASN A 26 -21.42 -1.98 3.01
N PRO A 27 -21.75 -2.83 4.01
CA PRO A 27 -20.84 -3.85 4.53
C PRO A 27 -20.56 -4.99 3.53
N ASN A 28 -21.42 -5.15 2.53
CA ASN A 28 -21.27 -6.18 1.49
C ASN A 28 -20.47 -5.69 0.26
N SER A 29 -19.93 -4.48 0.31
CA SER A 29 -19.11 -3.91 -0.76
C SER A 29 -17.66 -3.73 -0.35
N LEU A 30 -16.75 -3.97 -1.29
CA LEU A 30 -15.33 -3.68 -1.14
C LEU A 30 -14.96 -2.27 -1.63
N ASN A 31 -15.90 -1.51 -2.18
CA ASN A 31 -15.69 -0.13 -2.63
C ASN A 31 -15.91 0.87 -1.49
N GLY A 32 -15.17 1.97 -1.53
CA GLY A 32 -15.18 3.00 -0.48
C GLY A 32 -14.65 2.47 0.85
N LYS A 33 -13.56 1.68 0.81
CA LYS A 33 -12.96 0.98 1.95
C LYS A 33 -11.44 1.19 1.99
N VAL A 34 -10.87 0.92 3.16
CA VAL A 34 -9.51 0.38 3.24
C VAL A 34 -9.64 -1.09 3.58
N LEU A 35 -8.97 -1.94 2.81
CA LEU A 35 -8.94 -3.38 2.98
C LEU A 35 -7.61 -3.79 3.63
N ARG A 36 -7.60 -4.86 4.43
CA ARG A 36 -6.39 -5.52 4.95
C ARG A 36 -6.37 -6.98 4.54
N ILE A 37 -5.26 -7.40 3.95
CA ILE A 37 -5.10 -8.68 3.23
C ILE A 37 -3.77 -9.32 3.68
N ASN A 38 -3.72 -10.64 3.85
CA ASN A 38 -2.43 -11.33 4.01
C ASN A 38 -1.63 -11.26 2.69
N LEU A 39 -0.30 -11.41 2.75
CA LEU A 39 0.53 -11.37 1.53
C LEU A 39 0.24 -12.53 0.56
N ASP A 40 -0.38 -13.61 1.02
CA ASP A 40 -0.86 -14.72 0.19
C ASP A 40 -2.26 -14.47 -0.43
N GLY A 41 -2.86 -13.32 -0.15
CA GLY A 41 -4.19 -12.94 -0.63
C GLY A 41 -5.35 -13.40 0.26
N SER A 42 -5.10 -14.18 1.31
CA SER A 42 -6.15 -14.61 2.24
C SER A 42 -6.59 -13.49 3.20
N VAL A 43 -7.74 -13.68 3.85
CA VAL A 43 -8.25 -12.73 4.86
C VAL A 43 -7.48 -12.94 6.17
N PRO A 44 -6.86 -11.90 6.75
CA PRO A 44 -6.27 -11.98 8.08
C PRO A 44 -7.32 -12.39 9.14
N SER A 45 -6.99 -13.35 10.00
CA SER A 45 -7.93 -13.87 11.00
C SER A 45 -8.27 -12.87 12.11
N ASP A 46 -7.42 -11.86 12.28
CA ASP A 46 -7.53 -10.77 13.24
C ASP A 46 -8.15 -9.49 12.63
N ASN A 47 -8.68 -9.56 11.40
CA ASN A 47 -9.43 -8.44 10.83
C ASN A 47 -10.67 -8.09 11.67
N PRO A 48 -11.13 -6.82 11.62
CA PRO A 48 -12.23 -6.33 12.46
C PRO A 48 -13.51 -7.15 12.37
N THR A 49 -13.84 -7.61 11.16
CA THR A 49 -14.97 -8.49 10.90
C THR A 49 -14.43 -9.83 10.41
N PRO A 50 -14.70 -10.95 11.12
CA PRO A 50 -14.23 -12.27 10.72
C PRO A 50 -14.63 -12.62 9.29
N GLY A 51 -13.66 -13.06 8.48
CA GLY A 51 -13.88 -13.44 7.08
C GLY A 51 -14.05 -12.27 6.10
N SER A 52 -13.87 -11.02 6.54
CA SER A 52 -13.94 -9.83 5.69
C SER A 52 -12.58 -9.16 5.52
N TYR A 53 -12.29 -8.68 4.32
CA TYR A 53 -11.10 -7.84 4.06
C TYR A 53 -11.23 -6.42 4.63
N VAL A 54 -12.43 -5.96 5.01
CA VAL A 54 -12.64 -4.57 5.41
C VAL A 54 -11.91 -4.23 6.70
N TYR A 55 -10.97 -3.29 6.60
CA TYR A 55 -10.23 -2.72 7.72
C TYR A 55 -10.91 -1.46 8.25
N SER A 56 -11.27 -0.54 7.34
CA SER A 56 -12.09 0.65 7.61
C SER A 56 -13.02 0.94 6.43
N PHE A 57 -14.05 1.75 6.67
CA PHE A 57 -15.10 2.04 5.69
C PHE A 57 -15.56 3.49 5.76
N GLY A 58 -16.48 3.88 4.88
CA GLY A 58 -16.92 5.27 4.78
C GLY A 58 -15.90 6.15 4.08
N HIS A 59 -15.22 5.63 3.05
CA HIS A 59 -14.28 6.37 2.23
C HIS A 59 -14.88 6.70 0.85
N ARG A 60 -14.51 7.84 0.29
CA ARG A 60 -14.79 8.29 -1.07
C ARG A 60 -13.71 7.86 -2.05
N ASN A 61 -12.51 8.44 -1.96
CA ASN A 61 -11.44 8.17 -2.94
C ASN A 61 -10.03 8.35 -2.33
N PRO A 62 -9.60 7.42 -1.44
CA PRO A 62 -8.29 7.49 -0.80
C PRO A 62 -7.14 7.18 -1.77
N GLN A 63 -6.18 8.09 -1.87
CA GLN A 63 -5.10 8.09 -2.88
C GLN A 63 -3.72 7.80 -2.27
N GLY A 64 -3.44 8.29 -1.07
CA GLY A 64 -2.17 8.11 -0.36
C GLY A 64 -2.31 7.20 0.85
N LEU A 65 -1.22 6.49 1.16
CA LEU A 65 -1.03 5.72 2.39
C LEU A 65 0.46 5.77 2.76
N CYS A 66 0.76 5.99 4.04
CA CYS A 66 2.11 5.77 4.59
C CYS A 66 2.05 5.41 6.08
N THR A 67 3.06 4.69 6.56
CA THR A 67 3.30 4.51 8.00
C THR A 67 4.09 5.68 8.55
N GLY A 68 3.72 6.19 9.72
CA GLY A 68 4.54 7.16 10.47
C GLY A 68 4.93 6.66 11.85
N GLN A 69 5.20 7.59 12.76
CA GLN A 69 5.69 7.29 14.10
C GLN A 69 4.72 6.36 14.87
N GLY A 70 5.29 5.43 15.64
CA GLY A 70 4.53 4.55 16.53
C GLY A 70 3.60 3.57 15.81
N GLY A 71 3.79 3.35 14.50
CA GLY A 71 2.93 2.46 13.70
C GLY A 71 1.61 3.09 13.27
N LEU A 72 1.45 4.41 13.42
CA LEU A 72 0.31 5.12 12.87
C LEU A 72 0.29 4.98 11.35
N VAL A 73 -0.90 4.78 10.78
CA VAL A 73 -1.11 4.72 9.34
C VAL A 73 -1.89 5.96 8.93
N TYR A 74 -1.33 6.76 8.04
CA TYR A 74 -2.00 7.93 7.49
C TYR A 74 -2.60 7.59 6.12
N SER A 75 -3.70 8.27 5.78
CA SER A 75 -4.34 8.19 4.46
C SER A 75 -4.70 9.58 3.98
N SER A 76 -4.45 9.87 2.70
CA SER A 76 -4.93 11.08 2.05
C SER A 76 -6.10 10.76 1.12
N GLU A 77 -7.11 11.62 1.09
CA GLU A 77 -8.36 11.32 0.41
C GLU A 77 -8.98 12.53 -0.29
N HIS A 78 -9.48 12.31 -1.51
CA HIS A 78 -10.20 13.35 -2.25
C HIS A 78 -11.65 13.46 -1.76
N GLY A 79 -12.08 14.68 -1.41
CA GLY A 79 -13.47 15.06 -1.24
C GLY A 79 -14.23 15.16 -2.58
N GLN A 80 -15.57 15.28 -2.54
CA GLN A 80 -16.41 15.45 -3.72
C GLN A 80 -16.32 16.86 -4.29
N SER A 81 -16.67 17.85 -3.47
CA SER A 81 -16.72 19.26 -3.88
C SER A 81 -15.94 20.17 -2.93
N THR A 82 -15.65 19.69 -1.72
CA THR A 82 -14.95 20.38 -0.65
C THR A 82 -14.27 19.33 0.26
N ASN A 83 -13.39 19.74 1.17
CA ASN A 83 -12.76 18.84 2.16
C ASN A 83 -12.04 17.64 1.55
N ASP A 84 -10.90 17.87 0.90
CA ASP A 84 -9.91 16.78 0.89
C ASP A 84 -9.42 16.53 2.32
N GLU A 85 -8.96 15.32 2.61
CA GLU A 85 -8.71 14.89 3.98
C GLU A 85 -7.33 14.25 4.16
N LEU A 86 -6.76 14.48 5.34
CA LEU A 86 -5.69 13.67 5.91
C LEU A 86 -6.25 12.94 7.12
N ASN A 87 -6.24 11.62 7.06
CA ASN A 87 -6.83 10.71 8.01
C ASN A 87 -5.76 9.89 8.73
N ILE A 88 -6.04 9.48 9.98
CA ILE A 88 -5.31 8.40 10.66
C ILE A 88 -6.22 7.17 10.63
N LEU A 89 -5.77 6.12 9.93
CA LEU A 89 -6.53 4.90 9.79
C LEU A 89 -6.55 4.09 11.07
N GLN A 90 -7.73 3.57 11.39
CA GLN A 90 -8.00 2.78 12.57
C GLN A 90 -8.93 1.61 12.20
N PRO A 91 -8.70 0.41 12.76
CA PRO A 91 -9.53 -0.74 12.47
C PRO A 91 -10.97 -0.50 12.92
N ASN A 92 -11.95 -0.95 12.12
CA ASN A 92 -13.39 -0.84 12.39
C ASN A 92 -13.94 0.58 12.51
N ARG A 93 -13.22 1.60 12.02
CA ARG A 93 -13.72 2.97 12.01
C ARG A 93 -14.44 3.30 10.71
N ASN A 94 -15.46 4.13 10.86
CA ASN A 94 -16.19 4.77 9.78
C ASN A 94 -15.55 6.13 9.50
N PHE A 95 -15.26 6.47 8.25
CA PHE A 95 -14.73 7.78 7.86
C PHE A 95 -15.81 8.73 7.31
N GLY A 96 -17.08 8.39 7.53
CA GLY A 96 -18.21 9.31 7.41
C GLY A 96 -18.84 9.39 6.02
N TRP A 97 -18.06 9.25 4.95
CA TRP A 97 -18.56 9.41 3.57
C TRP A 97 -19.71 8.43 3.25
N PRO A 98 -20.82 8.87 2.63
CA PRO A 98 -21.11 10.22 2.13
C PRO A 98 -21.90 11.10 3.11
N ASN A 99 -22.20 10.59 4.31
CA ASN A 99 -23.05 11.30 5.27
C ASN A 99 -22.33 12.46 5.98
N VAL A 100 -21.00 12.40 6.00
CA VAL A 100 -20.10 13.44 6.51
C VAL A 100 -18.94 13.56 5.51
N GLU A 101 -18.60 14.79 5.13
CA GLU A 101 -17.46 15.13 4.27
C GLU A 101 -16.59 16.15 5.04
N GLY A 102 -15.41 15.72 5.52
CA GLY A 102 -14.57 16.50 6.43
C GLY A 102 -14.94 16.30 7.92
N MET A 103 -14.88 17.40 8.67
CA MET A 103 -15.15 17.41 10.13
C MET A 103 -16.65 17.36 10.44
N CYS A 104 -17.02 16.84 11.61
CA CYS A 104 -18.39 16.78 12.12
C CYS A 104 -18.84 18.15 12.66
N ASN A 105 -19.18 19.09 11.77
CA ASN A 105 -19.37 20.50 12.13
C ASN A 105 -20.83 20.90 12.40
N THR A 106 -21.78 20.21 11.78
CA THR A 106 -23.22 20.50 11.93
C THR A 106 -23.85 19.61 13.00
N SER A 107 -25.03 20.01 13.52
CA SER A 107 -25.76 19.20 14.50
C SER A 107 -26.15 17.82 13.94
N SER A 108 -26.48 17.73 12.65
CA SER A 108 -26.79 16.47 11.97
C SER A 108 -25.55 15.58 11.83
N GLU A 109 -24.41 16.15 11.42
CA GLU A 109 -23.15 15.40 11.32
C GLU A 109 -22.71 14.92 12.70
N ASN A 110 -22.73 15.76 13.73
CA ASN A 110 -22.42 15.35 15.10
C ASN A 110 -23.29 14.17 15.58
N THR A 111 -24.58 14.20 15.27
CA THR A 111 -25.50 13.09 15.60
C THR A 111 -25.09 11.81 14.86
N TYR A 112 -24.80 11.92 13.57
CA TYR A 112 -24.35 10.79 12.76
C TYR A 112 -22.99 10.25 13.24
N CYS A 113 -22.02 11.12 13.48
CA CYS A 113 -20.66 10.76 13.90
C CYS A 113 -20.66 9.99 15.21
N ASN A 114 -21.41 10.48 16.21
CA ASN A 114 -21.56 9.83 17.50
C ASN A 114 -22.25 8.47 17.39
N SER A 115 -23.23 8.34 16.49
CA SER A 115 -24.01 7.11 16.33
C SER A 115 -23.31 6.04 15.49
N ASN A 116 -22.40 6.45 14.60
CA ASN A 116 -21.79 5.58 13.59
C ASN A 116 -20.28 5.41 13.75
N ASN A 117 -19.74 5.72 14.92
CA ASN A 117 -18.32 5.50 15.25
C ASN A 117 -17.38 6.21 14.25
N VAL A 118 -17.73 7.44 13.85
CA VAL A 118 -16.98 8.17 12.81
C VAL A 118 -15.65 8.69 13.35
N ALA A 119 -14.55 8.39 12.66
CA ALA A 119 -13.26 9.02 12.86
C ALA A 119 -13.19 10.29 12.00
N GLU A 120 -12.90 11.42 12.63
CA GLU A 120 -12.66 12.67 11.94
C GLU A 120 -11.24 12.71 11.34
N PRO A 121 -11.06 13.42 10.22
CA PRO A 121 -9.72 13.70 9.69
C PRO A 121 -8.91 14.55 10.66
N ILE A 122 -7.59 14.41 10.62
CA ILE A 122 -6.67 15.27 11.39
C ILE A 122 -6.38 16.60 10.69
N PHE A 123 -6.73 16.71 9.40
CA PHE A 123 -6.65 17.93 8.62
C PHE A 123 -7.57 17.86 7.40
N THR A 124 -8.15 19.00 7.00
CA THR A 124 -8.95 19.11 5.79
C THR A 124 -8.52 20.29 4.92
N TRP A 125 -8.66 20.16 3.61
CA TRP A 125 -8.47 21.25 2.65
C TRP A 125 -9.79 21.66 2.02
N THR A 126 -10.11 22.94 2.15
CA THR A 126 -11.27 23.56 1.52
C THR A 126 -10.86 24.83 0.78
N PRO A 127 -11.02 24.89 -0.56
CA PRO A 127 -11.60 23.86 -1.44
C PRO A 127 -10.67 22.64 -1.63
N CYS A 128 -11.16 21.58 -2.26
CA CYS A 128 -10.35 20.40 -2.61
C CYS A 128 -9.11 20.78 -3.43
N VAL A 129 -7.95 20.27 -3.01
CA VAL A 129 -6.64 20.52 -3.64
C VAL A 129 -6.17 19.34 -4.50
N ALA A 130 -6.91 18.23 -4.49
CA ALA A 130 -6.59 16.93 -5.05
C ALA A 130 -5.32 16.30 -4.44
N VAL A 131 -5.38 16.00 -3.14
CA VAL A 131 -4.33 15.30 -2.38
C VAL A 131 -4.04 13.89 -2.92
N ASN A 132 -2.77 13.49 -3.00
CA ASN A 132 -2.41 12.20 -3.61
C ASN A 132 -1.38 11.42 -2.78
N GLY A 133 -0.40 10.77 -3.43
CA GLY A 133 0.64 10.03 -2.75
C GLY A 133 1.32 10.82 -1.64
N MET A 134 1.74 10.11 -0.59
CA MET A 134 2.26 10.69 0.64
C MET A 134 3.36 9.80 1.22
N GLU A 135 4.25 10.41 2.00
CA GLU A 135 5.35 9.73 2.68
C GLU A 135 5.64 10.40 4.03
N TYR A 136 6.03 9.63 5.05
CA TYR A 136 6.44 10.19 6.34
C TYR A 136 7.92 10.57 6.29
N TYR A 137 8.25 11.80 6.69
CA TYR A 137 9.62 12.31 6.75
C TYR A 137 10.07 12.51 8.18
N ASN A 138 11.12 11.80 8.56
CA ASN A 138 11.80 11.97 9.85
C ASN A 138 13.31 11.75 9.70
N HIS A 139 13.87 12.22 8.59
CA HIS A 139 15.28 12.04 8.25
C HIS A 139 16.09 13.31 8.58
N PRO A 140 17.33 13.22 9.10
CA PRO A 140 18.14 14.39 9.44
C PRO A 140 18.68 15.19 8.25
N ALA A 141 18.43 14.73 7.01
CA ALA A 141 18.94 15.39 5.81
C ALA A 141 18.26 16.73 5.53
N ILE A 142 16.99 16.87 5.91
CA ILE A 142 16.24 18.14 5.85
C ILE A 142 15.66 18.34 7.26
N PRO A 143 16.44 18.89 8.20
CA PRO A 143 16.06 18.98 9.61
C PRO A 143 14.74 19.71 9.84
N GLU A 144 14.40 20.66 8.98
CA GLU A 144 13.17 21.45 9.02
C GLU A 144 11.92 20.63 8.71
N TRP A 145 12.04 19.45 8.09
CA TRP A 145 10.94 18.57 7.72
C TRP A 145 10.76 17.37 8.66
N GLN A 146 11.49 17.35 9.77
CA GLN A 146 11.37 16.26 10.74
C GLN A 146 9.95 16.17 11.31
N ASN A 147 9.49 14.93 11.48
CA ASN A 147 8.15 14.61 11.95
C ASN A 147 7.03 15.24 11.11
N SER A 148 7.13 15.07 9.78
CA SER A 148 6.16 15.63 8.85
C SER A 148 5.65 14.60 7.86
N ILE A 149 4.45 14.83 7.35
CA ILE A 149 3.94 14.12 6.17
C ILE A 149 4.26 14.95 4.94
N LEU A 150 5.01 14.38 4.01
CA LEU A 150 5.15 14.90 2.67
C LEU A 150 3.94 14.44 1.86
N LEU A 151 3.18 15.37 1.32
CA LEU A 151 1.93 15.11 0.63
C LEU A 151 1.96 15.73 -0.76
N SER A 152 1.82 14.91 -1.79
CA SER A 152 1.68 15.39 -3.15
C SER A 152 0.29 15.96 -3.39
N VAL A 153 0.24 17.07 -4.12
CA VAL A 153 -1.00 17.77 -4.45
C VAL A 153 -1.07 17.99 -5.97
N LEU A 154 -2.13 17.46 -6.58
CA LEU A 154 -2.31 17.46 -8.03
C LEU A 154 -2.86 18.76 -8.61
N GLY A 155 -3.39 19.66 -7.78
CA GLY A 155 -4.11 20.84 -8.21
C GLY A 155 -5.58 20.52 -8.52
N GLY A 156 -6.47 21.07 -7.69
CA GLY A 156 -7.91 20.84 -7.72
C GLY A 156 -8.63 21.43 -8.93
N LEU A 157 -9.95 21.25 -8.98
CA LEU A 157 -10.83 21.56 -10.14
C LEU A 157 -10.87 23.05 -10.55
N GLY A 158 -10.27 23.96 -9.76
CA GLY A 158 -10.25 25.40 -10.00
C GLY A 158 -8.87 26.01 -10.30
N ALA A 159 -7.89 25.21 -10.76
CA ALA A 159 -6.49 25.64 -10.94
C ALA A 159 -5.82 26.06 -9.62
N GLN A 160 -5.92 25.21 -8.61
CA GLN A 160 -5.23 25.40 -7.33
C GLN A 160 -3.79 24.86 -7.41
N TYR A 161 -2.87 25.56 -6.76
CA TYR A 161 -1.43 25.36 -6.81
C TYR A 161 -1.03 23.89 -6.58
N GLU A 162 -0.65 23.21 -7.67
CA GLU A 162 0.05 21.93 -7.59
C GLU A 162 1.29 22.12 -6.73
N ARG A 163 1.56 21.23 -5.79
CA ARG A 163 2.63 21.46 -4.81
C ARG A 163 3.06 20.18 -4.13
N LEU A 164 4.19 20.27 -3.44
CA LEU A 164 4.49 19.40 -2.32
C LEU A 164 4.09 20.13 -1.04
N SER A 165 3.16 19.55 -0.28
CA SER A 165 2.80 20.01 1.05
C SER A 165 3.63 19.27 2.09
N VAL A 166 4.23 20.00 3.03
CA VAL A 166 4.93 19.45 4.19
C VAL A 166 4.06 19.71 5.41
N MET A 167 3.37 18.68 5.88
CA MET A 167 2.43 18.75 6.99
C MET A 167 3.18 18.44 8.29
N HIS A 168 3.54 19.47 9.05
CA HIS A 168 4.26 19.33 10.31
C HIS A 168 3.34 18.76 11.38
N LEU A 169 3.74 17.65 12.00
CA LEU A 169 2.94 16.98 13.00
C LEU A 169 3.33 17.38 14.41
N ASN A 170 2.38 17.25 15.34
CA ASN A 170 2.69 17.31 16.77
C ASN A 170 3.50 16.07 17.22
N ALA A 171 4.02 16.12 18.45
CA ALA A 171 4.99 15.14 18.94
C ALA A 171 4.51 13.66 18.96
N ASN A 172 3.20 13.42 18.99
CA ASN A 172 2.61 12.09 18.94
C ASN A 172 2.02 11.73 17.56
N GLY A 173 2.15 12.60 16.56
CA GLY A 173 1.68 12.38 15.20
C GLY A 173 0.17 12.47 15.00
N THR A 174 -0.61 12.88 16.01
CA THR A 174 -2.08 12.84 15.95
C THR A 174 -2.74 14.13 15.47
N ALA A 175 -1.97 15.19 15.20
CA ALA A 175 -2.50 16.45 14.69
C ALA A 175 -1.47 17.16 13.81
N VAL A 176 -1.97 17.90 12.81
CA VAL A 176 -1.17 18.81 11.98
C VAL A 176 -1.05 20.16 12.70
N LEU A 177 0.17 20.67 12.82
CA LEU A 177 0.48 21.98 13.40
C LEU A 177 0.55 23.08 12.33
N SER A 178 1.14 22.78 11.17
CA SER A 178 1.29 23.72 10.06
C SER A 178 1.52 22.98 8.74
N GLU A 179 1.30 23.69 7.62
CA GLU A 179 1.61 23.24 6.26
C GLU A 179 2.60 24.22 5.64
N ASP A 180 3.78 23.75 5.24
CA ASP A 180 4.63 24.47 4.28
C ASP A 180 4.35 23.99 2.86
N GLN A 181 4.36 24.92 1.90
CA GLN A 181 4.00 24.65 0.51
C GLN A 181 5.20 24.92 -0.40
N TYR A 182 5.65 23.89 -1.11
CA TYR A 182 6.81 23.96 -2.00
C TYR A 182 6.43 23.63 -3.45
N PHE A 183 7.31 24.05 -4.37
CA PHE A 183 7.34 23.56 -5.75
C PHE A 183 6.14 23.93 -6.63
N SER A 184 5.32 24.88 -6.20
CA SER A 184 4.19 25.40 -7.01
C SER A 184 4.61 26.03 -8.33
N ASN A 185 5.84 26.55 -8.41
CA ASN A 185 6.39 27.15 -9.61
C ASN A 185 6.74 26.13 -10.71
N PHE A 186 6.65 24.83 -10.46
CA PHE A 186 6.88 23.81 -11.50
C PHE A 186 5.73 23.72 -12.50
N ASN A 187 4.54 24.24 -12.18
CA ASN A 187 3.36 24.18 -13.05
C ASN A 187 3.06 22.75 -13.53
N GLN A 188 3.22 21.78 -12.62
CA GLN A 188 3.07 20.35 -12.89
C GLN A 188 2.36 19.67 -11.74
N ARG A 189 1.48 18.74 -12.09
CA ARG A 189 0.68 17.97 -11.14
C ARG A 189 1.59 17.00 -10.40
N VAL A 190 1.63 17.08 -9.08
CA VAL A 190 2.43 16.16 -8.26
C VAL A 190 1.58 14.95 -7.92
N ARG A 191 2.02 13.77 -8.37
CA ARG A 191 1.29 12.50 -8.23
C ARG A 191 1.72 11.71 -7.01
N ASP A 192 3.00 11.64 -6.74
CA ASP A 192 3.53 10.79 -5.69
C ASP A 192 4.83 11.37 -5.14
N VAL A 193 5.16 10.94 -3.93
CA VAL A 193 6.41 11.29 -3.25
C VAL A 193 6.96 10.04 -2.57
N CYS A 194 8.27 9.85 -2.63
CA CYS A 194 8.97 8.86 -1.82
C CYS A 194 10.30 9.43 -1.30
N VAL A 195 10.82 8.81 -0.24
CA VAL A 195 12.02 9.27 0.47
C VAL A 195 13.04 8.15 0.49
N ASN A 196 14.28 8.46 0.12
CA ASN A 196 15.39 7.53 0.31
C ASN A 196 15.75 7.47 1.80
N PRO A 197 15.69 6.29 2.45
CA PRO A 197 15.90 6.17 3.88
C PRO A 197 17.36 6.38 4.33
N VAL A 198 18.31 6.36 3.40
CA VAL A 198 19.75 6.52 3.67
C VAL A 198 20.21 7.96 3.47
N THR A 199 19.79 8.56 2.36
CA THR A 199 20.24 9.89 1.96
C THR A 199 19.27 10.98 2.39
N GLY A 200 18.03 10.63 2.70
CA GLY A 200 16.92 11.56 2.92
C GLY A 200 16.53 12.35 1.67
N ALA A 201 17.00 11.94 0.50
CA ALA A 201 16.58 12.53 -0.77
C ALA A 201 15.10 12.23 -1.02
N VAL A 202 14.40 13.22 -1.57
CA VAL A 202 12.96 13.18 -1.84
C VAL A 202 12.76 13.08 -3.34
N TYR A 203 12.03 12.08 -3.79
CA TYR A 203 11.68 11.90 -5.20
C TYR A 203 10.20 12.23 -5.37
N MET A 204 9.90 13.06 -6.36
CA MET A 204 8.53 13.41 -6.71
C MET A 204 8.21 12.90 -8.10
N ALA A 205 7.07 12.23 -8.23
CA ALA A 205 6.50 11.89 -9.53
C ALA A 205 5.60 13.04 -9.99
N LEU A 206 5.94 13.65 -11.12
CA LEU A 206 5.19 14.74 -11.72
C LEU A 206 4.52 14.29 -13.02
N ASN A 207 3.34 14.84 -13.27
CA ASN A 207 2.60 14.77 -14.53
C ASN A 207 2.46 16.20 -15.08
N GLY A 208 2.25 16.36 -16.39
CA GLY A 208 2.19 17.68 -17.00
C GLY A 208 1.06 18.54 -16.42
N GLY A 209 1.08 19.84 -16.73
CA GLY A 209 0.30 20.86 -16.03
C GLY A 209 -1.20 20.90 -16.32
N SER A 210 -1.78 19.91 -17.01
CA SER A 210 -3.20 19.91 -17.36
C SER A 210 -3.85 18.54 -17.29
N TYR A 211 -5.16 18.54 -17.04
CA TYR A 211 -6.01 17.36 -17.09
C TYR A 211 -6.76 17.29 -18.45
N PRO A 212 -6.96 16.09 -19.05
CA PRO A 212 -6.37 14.80 -18.66
C PRO A 212 -4.87 14.79 -19.00
N GLY A 213 -4.07 14.16 -18.13
CA GLY A 213 -2.60 14.26 -18.09
C GLY A 213 -1.94 14.22 -19.46
N SER A 214 -1.61 15.39 -20.00
CA SER A 214 -0.66 15.52 -21.10
C SER A 214 0.72 15.60 -20.47
N GLY A 215 1.72 14.91 -21.01
CA GLY A 215 3.08 14.91 -20.44
C GLY A 215 3.72 16.31 -20.36
N PRO A 216 4.96 16.42 -19.90
CA PRO A 216 5.86 15.32 -19.58
C PRO A 216 5.55 14.67 -18.22
N ASN A 217 5.72 13.35 -18.16
CA ASN A 217 5.80 12.62 -16.90
C ASN A 217 7.27 12.53 -16.52
N GLU A 218 7.62 12.96 -15.31
CA GLU A 218 9.02 12.97 -14.86
C GLU A 218 9.14 12.64 -13.39
N ILE A 219 10.29 12.11 -13.01
CA ILE A 219 10.70 11.99 -11.62
C ILE A 219 11.74 13.08 -11.36
N LYS A 220 11.49 13.95 -10.38
CA LYS A 220 12.48 14.92 -9.90
C LYS A 220 13.01 14.48 -8.54
N GLU A 221 14.33 14.50 -8.39
CA GLU A 221 15.02 14.24 -7.14
C GLU A 221 15.41 15.57 -6.47
N PHE A 222 15.12 15.69 -5.18
CA PHE A 222 15.52 16.79 -4.31
C PHE A 222 16.40 16.26 -3.20
N ARG A 223 17.61 16.80 -3.08
CA ARG A 223 18.57 16.41 -2.05
C ARG A 223 19.21 17.62 -1.41
N ASN A 224 19.45 17.54 -0.11
CA ASN A 224 20.30 18.50 0.58
C ASN A 224 21.77 18.18 0.30
N LEU A 225 22.43 18.97 -0.55
CA LEU A 225 23.84 18.76 -0.89
C LEU A 225 24.80 19.00 0.28
N ALA A 226 24.35 19.68 1.34
CA ALA A 226 25.14 19.87 2.56
C ALA A 226 25.07 18.66 3.51
N TYR A 227 24.09 17.77 3.33
CA TYR A 227 23.99 16.55 4.11
C TYR A 227 24.89 15.47 3.50
N VAL A 228 25.80 14.95 4.33
CA VAL A 228 26.65 13.81 3.96
C VAL A 228 26.02 12.57 4.58
N PRO A 229 25.43 11.66 3.79
CA PRO A 229 24.88 10.44 4.34
C PRO A 229 25.98 9.58 4.96
N PRO A 230 25.64 8.74 5.95
CA PRO A 230 26.58 7.72 6.42
C PRO A 230 27.04 6.85 5.25
N VAL A 231 28.25 6.31 5.34
CA VAL A 231 28.79 5.39 4.32
C VAL A 231 27.80 4.25 4.15
N ALA A 232 27.28 4.09 2.93
CA ALA A 232 26.33 3.04 2.65
C ALA A 232 27.00 1.67 2.87
N VAL A 233 26.41 0.84 3.72
CA VAL A 233 26.81 -0.55 3.91
C VAL A 233 26.01 -1.37 2.91
N ALA A 234 26.70 -1.95 1.93
CA ALA A 234 26.09 -2.80 0.92
C ALA A 234 25.78 -4.19 1.53
N GLY A 235 24.56 -4.68 1.30
CA GLY A 235 24.13 -6.00 1.72
C GLY A 235 22.62 -6.16 1.54
N CYS A 236 22.08 -7.34 1.84
CA CYS A 236 20.66 -7.57 1.70
C CYS A 236 19.84 -6.82 2.76
N THR A 237 18.96 -5.92 2.33
CA THR A 237 18.16 -5.07 3.26
C THR A 237 16.79 -5.66 3.60
N TYR A 238 16.41 -6.82 3.04
CA TYR A 238 15.10 -7.41 3.21
C TYR A 238 15.09 -8.40 4.40
N PRO A 239 14.37 -8.13 5.50
CA PRO A 239 14.37 -8.99 6.69
C PRO A 239 13.89 -10.42 6.47
N GLY A 240 13.15 -10.66 5.38
CA GLY A 240 12.69 -12.00 4.98
C GLY A 240 13.74 -12.83 4.21
N ALA A 241 14.89 -12.25 3.85
CA ALA A 241 15.96 -12.96 3.15
C ALA A 241 16.84 -13.76 4.11
N THR A 242 17.36 -14.90 3.65
CA THR A 242 18.26 -15.78 4.43
C THR A 242 19.59 -15.11 4.77
N ASN A 243 20.06 -14.19 3.93
CA ASN A 243 21.28 -13.40 4.13
C ASN A 243 20.98 -11.94 4.48
N TYR A 244 19.83 -11.66 5.11
CA TYR A 244 19.51 -10.33 5.61
C TYR A 244 20.66 -9.78 6.48
N ASP A 245 21.13 -8.58 6.16
CA ASP A 245 22.13 -7.86 6.92
C ASP A 245 21.48 -6.64 7.59
N ALA A 246 21.32 -6.72 8.91
CA ALA A 246 20.75 -5.63 9.70
C ALA A 246 21.63 -4.36 9.72
N ALA A 247 22.91 -4.45 9.32
CA ALA A 247 23.79 -3.30 9.14
C ALA A 247 23.74 -2.74 7.72
N ALA A 248 23.20 -3.47 6.74
CA ALA A 248 23.10 -3.00 5.38
C ALA A 248 22.14 -1.80 5.30
N THR A 249 22.63 -0.72 4.71
CA THR A 249 21.85 0.47 4.44
C THR A 249 21.54 0.61 2.95
N SER A 250 22.20 -0.15 2.07
CA SER A 250 21.92 -0.17 0.63
C SER A 250 21.78 -1.61 0.16
N ASP A 251 20.65 -1.92 -0.47
CA ASP A 251 20.49 -3.22 -1.11
C ASP A 251 21.48 -3.36 -2.27
N ASP A 252 22.21 -4.46 -2.28
CA ASP A 252 23.20 -4.77 -3.31
C ASP A 252 22.71 -5.84 -4.30
N GLY A 253 21.43 -6.24 -4.19
CA GLY A 253 20.80 -7.25 -5.01
C GLY A 253 21.25 -8.68 -4.69
N THR A 254 21.96 -8.90 -3.59
CA THR A 254 22.45 -10.23 -3.20
C THR A 254 21.45 -11.03 -2.34
N CYS A 255 20.26 -10.49 -2.06
CA CYS A 255 19.26 -11.14 -1.21
C CYS A 255 18.92 -12.57 -1.65
N ILE A 256 18.95 -13.49 -0.69
CA ILE A 256 18.67 -14.91 -0.86
C ILE A 256 17.26 -15.19 -0.32
N PHE A 257 16.36 -15.57 -1.21
CA PHE A 257 15.01 -16.00 -0.89
C PHE A 257 14.90 -17.49 -1.17
N SER A 258 14.96 -18.29 -0.11
CA SER A 258 14.94 -19.76 -0.20
C SER A 258 13.50 -20.27 -0.39
N GLY A 259 13.29 -21.14 -1.37
CA GLY A 259 11.98 -21.77 -1.62
C GLY A 259 12.06 -22.87 -2.67
N CYS A 260 10.97 -23.58 -2.92
CA CYS A 260 10.93 -24.53 -4.03
C CYS A 260 10.84 -23.76 -5.37
N LEU A 261 11.79 -24.00 -6.28
CA LEU A 261 11.84 -23.34 -7.59
C LEU A 261 11.08 -24.11 -8.70
N ASP A 262 10.64 -25.33 -8.40
CA ASP A 262 9.91 -26.16 -9.35
C ASP A 262 8.42 -25.78 -9.35
N SER A 263 7.93 -25.23 -10.47
CA SER A 263 6.53 -24.81 -10.63
C SER A 263 5.52 -25.95 -10.61
N THR A 264 5.98 -27.20 -10.66
CA THR A 264 5.13 -28.40 -10.54
C THR A 264 4.97 -28.89 -9.11
N ALA A 265 5.78 -28.37 -8.17
CA ALA A 265 5.68 -28.73 -6.75
C ALA A 265 4.50 -28.02 -6.06
N LEU A 266 3.90 -28.71 -5.08
CA LEU A 266 2.79 -28.20 -4.26
C LEU A 266 3.18 -26.99 -3.41
N ASN A 267 4.47 -26.83 -3.09
CA ASN A 267 5.03 -25.73 -2.31
C ASN A 267 5.94 -24.81 -3.13
N TYR A 268 5.71 -24.71 -4.45
CA TYR A 268 6.39 -23.76 -5.31
C TYR A 268 6.31 -22.30 -4.78
N ILE A 269 7.44 -21.59 -4.77
CA ILE A 269 7.51 -20.19 -4.35
C ILE A 269 8.02 -19.34 -5.52
N ALA A 270 7.12 -18.61 -6.17
CA ALA A 270 7.41 -17.86 -7.39
C ALA A 270 8.46 -16.73 -7.24
N TRP A 271 8.69 -16.25 -6.02
CA TRP A 271 9.66 -15.21 -5.71
C TRP A 271 10.96 -15.74 -5.09
N ALA A 272 11.08 -17.06 -4.88
CA ALA A 272 12.32 -17.65 -4.44
C ALA A 272 13.37 -17.57 -5.56
N ASN A 273 14.61 -17.27 -5.19
CA ASN A 273 15.74 -17.22 -6.12
C ASN A 273 16.82 -18.26 -5.80
N THR A 274 16.60 -19.02 -4.72
CA THR A 274 17.50 -20.08 -4.25
C THR A 274 16.66 -21.30 -3.90
N ASP A 275 17.02 -22.47 -4.43
CA ASP A 275 16.31 -23.71 -4.14
C ASP A 275 16.56 -24.15 -2.70
N SER A 276 15.48 -24.34 -1.96
CA SER A 276 15.49 -24.87 -0.61
C SER A 276 15.79 -26.37 -0.53
N GLY A 277 15.70 -27.10 -1.65
CA GLY A 277 15.84 -28.55 -1.73
C GLY A 277 14.66 -29.33 -1.10
N ASN A 278 13.61 -28.63 -0.67
CA ASN A 278 12.45 -29.20 0.04
C ASN A 278 11.17 -29.13 -0.82
N CYS A 279 11.27 -29.29 -2.14
CA CYS A 279 10.11 -29.35 -3.01
C CYS A 279 9.21 -30.55 -2.65
N VAL A 280 7.93 -30.28 -2.42
CA VAL A 280 6.90 -31.27 -2.08
C VAL A 280 6.08 -31.52 -3.33
N TYR A 281 6.16 -32.74 -3.83
CA TYR A 281 5.39 -33.18 -4.99
C TYR A 281 4.12 -33.91 -4.54
N PRO A 282 3.05 -33.90 -5.37
CA PRO A 282 1.96 -34.82 -5.13
C PRO A 282 2.48 -36.26 -5.08
N PRO A 283 1.92 -37.12 -4.20
CA PRO A 283 2.34 -38.50 -4.11
C PRO A 283 2.21 -39.14 -5.50
N ILE A 284 3.29 -39.78 -5.95
CA ILE A 284 3.28 -40.56 -7.19
C ILE A 284 2.28 -41.70 -6.96
N CYS A 285 1.20 -41.76 -7.74
CA CYS A 285 0.31 -42.91 -7.71
C CYS A 285 1.07 -44.08 -8.32
N THR A 286 1.31 -45.15 -7.55
CA THR A 286 1.98 -46.35 -8.06
C THR A 286 1.21 -47.04 -9.18
N GLU A 287 -0.07 -46.69 -9.32
CA GLU A 287 -1.01 -47.18 -10.32
C GLU A 287 -1.02 -46.34 -11.60
N ASP A 288 -0.33 -45.19 -11.63
CA ASP A 288 -0.07 -44.42 -12.86
C ASP A 288 1.09 -45.08 -13.62
N VAL A 289 0.75 -46.15 -14.34
CA VAL A 289 1.72 -47.01 -15.02
C VAL A 289 2.32 -46.33 -16.25
N ASN A 290 1.64 -45.34 -16.80
CA ASN A 290 2.11 -44.61 -17.97
C ASN A 290 2.85 -43.29 -17.64
N SER A 291 2.81 -42.87 -16.36
CA SER A 291 3.42 -41.65 -15.83
C SER A 291 2.88 -40.35 -16.45
N ASP A 292 1.58 -40.29 -16.76
CA ASP A 292 0.90 -39.09 -17.28
C ASP A 292 0.35 -38.17 -16.17
N GLY A 293 0.50 -38.56 -14.91
CA GLY A 293 0.07 -37.81 -13.74
C GLY A 293 -1.37 -38.12 -13.29
N ALA A 294 -2.04 -39.12 -13.88
CA ALA A 294 -3.38 -39.54 -13.48
C ALA A 294 -3.54 -41.07 -13.51
N VAL A 295 -4.33 -41.62 -12.58
CA VAL A 295 -4.73 -43.04 -12.64
C VAL A 295 -6.04 -43.15 -13.41
N THR A 296 -5.98 -43.64 -14.65
CA THR A 296 -7.12 -43.71 -15.56
C THR A 296 -7.33 -45.12 -16.14
N VAL A 297 -8.32 -45.28 -17.02
CA VAL A 297 -8.53 -46.53 -17.77
C VAL A 297 -7.33 -46.84 -18.68
N ALA A 298 -6.57 -45.84 -19.12
CA ALA A 298 -5.38 -46.05 -19.95
C ALA A 298 -4.31 -46.87 -19.22
N ASP A 299 -4.07 -46.58 -17.94
CA ASP A 299 -3.14 -47.31 -17.07
C ASP A 299 -3.57 -48.75 -16.85
N LEU A 300 -4.87 -48.95 -16.59
CA LEU A 300 -5.45 -50.28 -16.48
C LEU A 300 -5.27 -51.09 -17.77
N LEU A 301 -5.46 -50.46 -18.94
CA LEU A 301 -5.29 -51.13 -20.22
C LEU A 301 -3.83 -51.50 -20.48
N LEU A 302 -2.86 -50.70 -20.01
CA LEU A 302 -1.44 -51.05 -20.09
C LEU A 302 -1.10 -52.25 -19.20
N ILE A 303 -1.60 -52.28 -17.97
CA ILE A 303 -1.44 -53.43 -17.07
C ILE A 303 -2.06 -54.68 -17.68
N LEU A 304 -3.30 -54.60 -18.18
CA LEU A 304 -4.00 -55.73 -18.79
C LEU A 304 -3.33 -56.18 -20.11
N GLY A 305 -2.81 -55.26 -20.91
CA GLY A 305 -2.09 -55.56 -22.14
C GLY A 305 -0.75 -56.26 -21.89
N ALA A 306 -0.09 -55.95 -20.77
CA ALA A 306 1.14 -56.60 -20.35
C ALA A 306 0.91 -57.94 -19.61
N PHE A 307 -0.33 -58.23 -19.20
CA PHE A 307 -0.66 -59.40 -18.39
C PHE A 307 -0.32 -60.72 -19.12
N GLY A 308 0.59 -61.51 -18.55
CA GLY A 308 1.05 -62.78 -19.12
C GLY A 308 2.21 -62.68 -20.11
N GLN A 309 2.74 -61.48 -20.36
CA GLN A 309 4.00 -61.30 -21.08
C GLN A 309 5.18 -61.79 -20.21
N LEU A 310 6.15 -62.47 -20.83
CA LEU A 310 7.39 -62.85 -20.14
C LEU A 310 8.29 -61.63 -20.01
N CYS A 311 8.75 -61.33 -18.79
CA CYS A 311 9.82 -60.36 -18.57
C CYS A 311 11.12 -60.95 -19.16
N ILE A 312 11.58 -60.41 -20.28
CA ILE A 312 12.88 -60.74 -20.89
C ILE A 312 13.92 -59.69 -20.51
#